data_AF-A0AAP2CUR9-F1
#
_entry.id   AF-A0AAP2CUR9-F1
#
_cell.length_a   1.000
_cell.length_b   1.000
_cell.length_c   1.000
_cell.angle_alpha   90.00
_cell.angle_beta   90.00
_cell.angle_gamma   90.00
#
_symmetry.space_group_name_H-M   'P 1'
#
loop_
_entity.id
_entity.type
_entity.pdbx_description
1 polymer ?
#
loop_
_entity_poly.entity_id
_entity_poly.type
_entity_poly.pdbx_seq_one_letter_code
_entity_poly.pdbx_strand_id
1 'polypeptide(L)'
;MTRSSWALLVLVPLFLFTTGPIIGASHAEVVDWYGRPLVALITAATLIVGMLHFASGIQVVIEDYTPSPQREKLIGLARMVSYGLMGLGLLSLLIILFK
;
A
#
# COMPACT_ATOMS: atom_id res chain seq x y z
N MET A 1 -6.49 -5.42 13.05
CA MET A 1 -7.44 -4.64 12.21
C MET A 1 -7.72 -3.24 12.76
N THR A 2 -8.18 -3.06 14.00
CA THR A 2 -8.64 -1.74 14.52
C THR A 2 -7.58 -0.63 14.53
N ARG A 3 -6.32 -0.91 14.90
CA ARG A 3 -5.26 0.13 14.94
C ARG A 3 -4.93 0.68 13.55
N SER A 4 -4.78 -0.23 12.58
CA SER A 4 -4.49 0.17 11.19
C SER A 4 -5.69 0.86 10.54
N SER A 5 -6.94 0.53 10.92
CA SER A 5 -8.12 1.29 10.47
C SER A 5 -8.09 2.76 10.90
N TRP A 6 -7.77 3.06 12.16
CA TRP A 6 -7.65 4.44 12.63
C TRP A 6 -6.54 5.21 11.92
N ALA A 7 -5.39 4.56 11.70
CA ALA A 7 -4.31 5.16 10.93
C ALA A 7 -4.73 5.43 9.48
N LEU A 8 -5.41 4.48 8.83
CA LEU A 8 -5.88 4.63 7.45
C LEU A 8 -7.00 5.66 7.30
N LEU A 9 -7.82 5.90 8.32
CA LEU A 9 -8.80 6.98 8.33
C LEU A 9 -8.16 8.35 8.07
N VAL A 10 -6.92 8.54 8.54
CA VAL A 10 -6.15 9.77 8.32
C VAL A 10 -5.28 9.67 7.06
N LEU A 11 -4.60 8.54 6.86
CA LEU A 11 -3.67 8.36 5.75
C LEU A 11 -4.36 8.36 4.38
N VAL A 12 -5.56 7.76 4.27
CA VAL A 12 -6.26 7.68 2.98
C VAL A 12 -6.64 9.07 2.45
N PRO A 13 -7.29 9.97 3.22
CA PRO A 13 -7.52 11.34 2.76
C PRO A 13 -6.23 12.07 2.37
N LEU A 14 -5.18 11.97 3.19
CA LEU A 14 -3.88 12.59 2.86
C LEU A 14 -3.33 12.06 1.53
N PHE A 15 -3.33 10.74 1.35
CA PHE A 15 -2.90 10.09 0.12
C PHE A 15 -3.73 10.54 -1.08
N LEU A 16 -5.06 10.62 -0.96
CA LEU A 16 -5.93 11.08 -2.05
C LEU A 16 -5.64 12.53 -2.44
N PHE A 17 -5.42 13.42 -1.46
CA PHE A 17 -5.07 14.82 -1.74
C PHE A 17 -3.66 14.98 -2.31
N THR A 18 -2.72 14.07 -1.99
CA THR A 18 -1.39 14.11 -2.59
C THR A 18 -1.32 13.45 -3.96
N THR A 19 -2.07 12.37 -4.19
CA THR A 19 -1.96 11.56 -5.42
C THR A 19 -3.01 11.95 -6.46
N GLY A 20 -4.22 12.32 -6.05
CA GLY A 20 -5.32 12.70 -6.94
C GLY A 20 -4.96 13.78 -7.96
N PRO A 21 -4.31 14.90 -7.57
CA PRO A 21 -4.00 15.99 -8.50
C PRO A 21 -3.07 15.65 -9.67
N ILE A 22 -2.28 14.57 -9.55
CA ILE A 22 -1.32 14.15 -10.58
C ILE A 22 -1.80 12.97 -11.43
N ILE A 23 -3.06 12.53 -11.26
CA ILE A 23 -3.65 11.49 -12.12
C ILE A 23 -3.74 12.04 -13.55
N GLY A 24 -3.11 11.34 -14.49
CA GLY A 24 -3.03 11.74 -15.89
C GLY A 24 -1.83 12.63 -16.24
N ALA A 25 -0.99 12.97 -15.26
CA ALA A 25 0.27 13.67 -15.51
C ALA A 25 1.29 12.79 -16.26
N SER A 26 2.26 13.42 -16.91
CA SER A 26 3.36 12.71 -17.57
C SER A 26 4.25 11.98 -16.56
N HIS A 27 4.99 10.96 -17.02
CA HIS A 27 5.94 10.24 -16.17
C HIS A 27 6.94 11.19 -15.49
N ALA A 28 7.43 12.22 -16.19
CA ALA A 28 8.37 13.18 -15.64
C ALA A 28 7.76 13.99 -14.48
N GLU A 29 6.52 14.46 -14.64
CA GLU A 29 5.79 15.18 -13.58
C GLU A 29 5.49 14.29 -12.37
N VAL A 30 5.15 13.01 -12.60
CA VAL A 30 4.94 12.03 -11.52
C VAL A 30 6.24 11.80 -10.73
N VAL A 31 7.37 11.65 -11.43
CA VAL A 31 8.68 11.48 -10.77
C VAL A 31 9.06 12.71 -9.96
N ASP A 32 8.90 13.92 -10.50
CA ASP A 32 9.13 15.17 -9.74
C ASP A 32 8.25 15.24 -8.49
N TRP A 33 6.96 14.93 -8.65
CA TRP A 33 6.00 15.02 -7.56
C TRP A 33 6.30 14.06 -6.41
N TYR A 34 6.58 12.79 -6.71
CA TYR A 34 6.95 11.80 -5.70
C TYR A 34 8.40 11.95 -5.20
N GLY A 35 9.23 12.79 -5.84
CA GLY A 35 10.52 13.23 -5.31
C GLY A 35 10.41 14.19 -4.12
N ARG A 36 9.22 14.70 -3.81
CA ARG A 36 8.99 15.59 -2.67
C ARG A 36 8.91 14.79 -1.37
N PRO A 37 9.73 15.09 -0.34
CA PRO A 37 9.82 14.26 0.86
C PRO A 37 8.49 13.98 1.58
N LEU A 38 7.62 14.99 1.69
CA LEU A 38 6.33 14.84 2.36
C LEU A 38 5.37 13.94 1.57
N VAL A 39 5.35 14.07 0.24
CA VAL A 39 4.51 13.23 -0.63
C VAL A 39 4.99 11.78 -0.57
N ALA A 40 6.30 11.56 -0.67
CA ALA A 40 6.89 10.24 -0.53
C ALA A 40 6.61 9.62 0.84
N LEU A 41 6.71 10.39 1.93
CA LEU A 41 6.41 9.92 3.28
C LEU A 41 4.94 9.47 3.43
N ILE A 42 3.99 10.29 2.98
CA ILE A 42 2.55 9.96 3.04
C ILE A 42 2.27 8.69 2.23
N THR A 43 2.88 8.57 1.06
CA THR A 43 2.73 7.41 0.17
C THR A 43 3.32 6.15 0.80
N ALA A 44 4.54 6.23 1.33
CA ALA A 44 5.20 5.13 2.02
C ALA A 44 4.39 4.66 3.23
N ALA A 45 3.92 5.58 4.07
CA ALA A 45 3.08 5.26 5.22
C ALA A 45 1.77 4.59 4.80
N THR A 46 1.13 5.09 3.74
CA THR A 46 -0.10 4.50 3.20
C THR A 46 0.12 3.10 2.65
N LEU A 47 1.21 2.86 1.92
CA LEU A 47 1.58 1.52 1.44
C LEU A 47 1.83 0.55 2.59
N ILE A 48 2.60 0.96 3.61
CA ILE A 48 2.93 0.11 4.75
C ILE A 48 1.67 -0.25 5.52
N VAL A 49 0.93 0.75 6.00
CA VAL A 49 -0.25 0.51 6.84
C VAL A 49 -1.37 -0.14 6.03
N GLY A 50 -1.55 0.27 4.78
CA GLY A 50 -2.55 -0.26 3.86
C GLY A 50 -2.34 -1.73 3.55
N MET A 51 -1.11 -2.15 3.21
CA MET A 51 -0.82 -3.55 2.92
C MET A 51 -0.86 -4.43 4.17
N LEU A 52 -0.45 -3.92 5.33
CA LEU A 52 -0.62 -4.63 6.61
C LEU A 52 -2.11 -4.80 6.98
N HIS A 53 -2.93 -3.78 6.74
CA HIS A 53 -4.37 -3.84 6.95
C HIS A 53 -5.02 -4.84 5.98
N PHE A 54 -4.68 -4.76 4.70
CA PHE A 54 -5.18 -5.68 3.67
C PHE A 54 -4.82 -7.13 3.99
N ALA A 55 -3.56 -7.44 4.32
CA ALA A 55 -3.11 -8.80 4.65
C ALA A 55 -3.92 -9.42 5.80
N SER A 56 -4.29 -8.62 6.81
CA SER A 56 -5.13 -9.08 7.92
C SER A 56 -6.60 -9.24 7.51
N GLY A 57 -7.14 -8.32 6.70
CA GLY A 57 -8.54 -8.35 6.28
C GLY A 57 -8.84 -9.47 5.28
N ILE A 58 -7.97 -9.64 4.27
CA ILE A 58 -8.15 -10.69 3.26
C ILE A 58 -8.01 -12.09 3.86
N GLN A 59 -7.21 -12.25 4.93
CA GLN A 59 -7.14 -13.50 5.66
C GLN A 59 -8.50 -13.93 6.19
N VAL A 60 -9.27 -13.02 6.80
CA VAL A 60 -10.62 -13.30 7.32
C VAL A 60 -11.55 -13.75 6.19
N VAL A 61 -11.53 -13.04 5.05
CA VAL A 61 -12.32 -13.43 3.87
C VAL A 61 -11.94 -14.83 3.38
N ILE A 62 -10.64 -15.15 3.32
CA ILE A 62 -10.18 -16.47 2.90
C ILE A 62 -10.64 -17.54 3.90
N GLU A 63 -10.57 -17.26 5.20
CA GLU A 63 -11.01 -18.17 6.27
C GLU A 63 -12.52 -18.45 6.22
N ASP A 64 -13.33 -17.44 5.89
CA ASP A 64 -14.78 -17.54 5.83
C ASP A 64 -15.30 -18.26 4.57
N TYR A 65 -14.59 -18.13 3.44
CA TYR A 65 -15.10 -18.57 2.13
C TYR A 65 -14.28 -19.66 1.43
N THR A 66 -13.14 -20.11 1.97
CA THR A 66 -12.28 -21.12 1.32
C THR A 66 -12.19 -22.44 2.10
N PRO A 67 -12.40 -23.60 1.44
CA PRO A 67 -12.17 -24.91 2.03
C PRO A 67 -10.72 -25.14 2.52
N SER A 68 -10.57 -25.98 3.54
CA SER A 68 -9.31 -26.23 4.26
C SER A 68 -8.07 -26.59 3.42
N PRO A 69 -8.12 -27.38 2.33
CA PRO A 69 -6.89 -27.72 1.61
C PRO A 69 -6.29 -26.57 0.79
N GLN A 70 -7.07 -25.53 0.45
CA GLN A 70 -6.59 -24.35 -0.30
C GLN A 70 -6.35 -23.14 0.61
N ARG A 71 -7.04 -23.06 1.75
CA ARG A 71 -7.04 -21.90 2.65
C ARG A 71 -5.64 -21.39 3.01
N GLU A 72 -4.78 -22.26 3.57
CA GLU A 72 -3.43 -21.85 4.01
C GLU A 72 -2.56 -21.35 2.85
N LYS A 73 -2.68 -21.97 1.66
CA LYS A 73 -1.94 -21.55 0.47
C LYS A 73 -2.37 -20.16 0.02
N LEU A 74 -3.68 -19.88 0.03
CA LEU A 74 -4.21 -18.56 -0.32
C LEU A 74 -3.83 -17.49 0.70
N ILE A 75 -3.86 -17.79 2.01
CA ILE A 75 -3.39 -16.86 3.04
C ILE A 75 -1.90 -16.54 2.84
N GLY A 76 -1.08 -17.57 2.58
CA GLY A 76 0.34 -17.39 2.27
C GLY A 76 0.56 -16.51 1.04
N LEU A 77 -0.16 -16.77 -0.05
CA LEU A 77 -0.10 -15.98 -1.27
C LEU A 77 -0.53 -14.52 -1.01
N ALA A 78 -1.62 -14.30 -0.28
CA ALA A 78 -2.11 -12.96 0.02
C ALA A 78 -1.08 -12.14 0.82
N ARG A 79 -0.39 -12.77 1.79
CA ARG A 79 0.70 -12.13 2.53
C ARG A 79 1.91 -11.83 1.63
N MET A 80 2.30 -12.77 0.76
CA MET A 80 3.37 -12.55 -0.21
C MET A 80 3.07 -11.37 -1.14
N VAL A 81 1.84 -11.30 -1.67
CA VAL A 81 1.40 -10.16 -2.51
C VAL A 81 1.43 -8.86 -1.72
N SER A 82 0.92 -8.86 -0.49
CA SER A 82 0.89 -7.66 0.37
C SER A 82 2.29 -7.12 0.62
N TYR A 83 3.23 -7.98 1.03
CA TYR A 83 4.61 -7.57 1.29
C TYR A 83 5.39 -7.26 0.01
N GLY A 84 5.11 -7.98 -1.08
CA GLY A 84 5.71 -7.72 -2.39
C GLY A 84 5.33 -6.33 -2.92
N LEU A 85 4.04 -6.00 -2.93
CA LEU A 85 3.57 -4.68 -3.37
C LEU A 85 4.08 -3.55 -2.47
N MET A 86 4.08 -3.77 -1.14
CA MET A 86 4.68 -2.84 -0.18
C MET A 86 6.17 -2.61 -0.49
N GLY A 87 6.95 -3.68 -0.65
CA GLY A 87 8.39 -3.60 -0.93
C GLY A 87 8.69 -2.93 -2.26
N LEU A 88 7.99 -3.28 -3.33
CA LEU A 88 8.16 -2.68 -4.66
C LEU A 88 7.81 -1.19 -4.66
N GLY A 89 6.72 -0.79 -3.99
CA GLY A 89 6.35 0.61 -3.87
C GLY A 89 7.37 1.42 -3.07
N LEU A 90 7.83 0.89 -1.92
CA LEU A 90 8.87 1.55 -1.12
C LEU A 90 10.20 1.67 -1.87
N LEU A 91 10.62 0.60 -2.56
CA LEU A 91 11.81 0.64 -3.41
C LEU A 91 11.69 1.71 -4.51
N SER A 92 10.51 1.83 -5.12
CA SER A 92 10.26 2.84 -6.15
C SER A 92 10.39 4.26 -5.60
N LEU A 93 9.88 4.53 -4.39
CA LEU A 93 10.04 5.82 -3.72
C LEU A 93 11.49 6.11 -3.36
N LEU A 94 12.23 5.13 -2.83
CA LEU A 94 13.67 5.27 -2.55
C LEU A 94 14.45 5.59 -3.82
N ILE A 95 14.14 4.90 -4.90
CA ILE A 95 14.71 5.15 -6.22
C ILE A 95 14.43 6.59 -6.67
N ILE A 96 13.21 7.10 -6.50
CA ILE A 96 12.86 8.48 -6.90
C ILE A 96 13.56 9.52 -6.02
N LEU A 97 13.68 9.28 -4.71
CA LEU A 97 14.25 10.22 -3.75
C LEU A 97 15.79 10.34 -3.80
N PHE A 98 16.48 9.28 -4.23
CA PHE A 98 17.93 9.16 -4.14
C PHE A 98 18.64 8.90 -5.47
N LYS A 99 17.92 8.98 -6.60
CA LYS A 99 18.53 8.98 -7.94
C LYS A 99 19.02 10.35 -8.36
#